data_AF-A0A1Y3X8E9-F1
#
_entry.id   AF-A0A1Y3X8E9-F1
#
_cell.length_a   1.000
_cell.length_b   1.000
_cell.length_c   1.000
_cell.angle_alpha   90.00
_cell.angle_beta   90.00
_cell.angle_gamma   90.00
#
_symmetry.space_group_name_H-M   'P 1'
#
loop_
_entity.id
_entity.type
_entity.pdbx_description
1 polymer ?
#
loop_
_entity_poly.entity_id
_entity_poly.type
_entity_poly.pdbx_seq_one_letter_code
_entity_poly.pdbx_strand_id
1 'polypeptide(L)' 'MSNYDFIKAGSKVFWHDPDGGLSDGVYQVVDVPEEIEEDSIILIASDYSEAEVFAAELSPL' A
#
# COMPACT_ATOMS: atom_id res chain seq x y z
N MET A 1 9.63 -12.49 -10.78
CA MET A 1 9.30 -11.12 -10.35
C MET A 1 7.93 -11.25 -9.74
N SER A 2 7.85 -11.12 -8.42
CA SER A 2 6.56 -11.19 -7.73
C SER A 2 5.79 -9.92 -8.10
N ASN A 3 4.48 -10.02 -8.29
CA ASN A 3 3.67 -8.87 -8.71
C ASN A 3 3.74 -7.69 -7.71
N TYR A 4 4.21 -7.94 -6.49
CA TYR A 4 4.29 -6.99 -5.39
C TYR A 4 5.72 -6.63 -4.95
N ASP A 5 6.72 -6.85 -5.79
CA ASP A 5 8.14 -6.51 -5.50
C ASP A 5 8.37 -5.02 -5.13
N PHE A 6 7.41 -4.13 -5.42
CA PHE A 6 7.44 -2.71 -5.09
C PHE A 6 6.94 -2.41 -3.66
N ILE A 7 6.17 -3.32 -3.04
CA ILE A 7 5.63 -3.18 -1.69
C ILE A 7 6.70 -3.64 -0.69
N LYS A 8 7.46 -2.67 -0.17
CA LYS A 8 8.53 -2.90 0.81
C LYS A 8 8.49 -1.78 1.83
N ALA A 9 8.75 -2.07 3.11
CA ALA A 9 8.81 -1.04 4.14
C ALA A 9 9.76 0.11 3.74
N GLY A 10 9.26 1.34 3.82
CA GLY A 10 9.96 2.55 3.37
C GLY A 10 9.73 2.94 1.90
N SER A 11 9.19 2.06 1.06
CA SER A 11 8.82 2.39 -0.32
C SER A 11 7.61 3.32 -0.36
N LYS A 12 7.57 4.19 -1.38
CA LYS A 12 6.38 4.96 -1.69
C LYS A 12 5.53 4.21 -2.71
N VAL A 13 4.23 4.19 -2.48
CA VAL A 13 3.21 3.53 -3.31
C VAL A 13 2.03 4.48 -3.51
N PHE A 14 1.29 4.27 -4.60
CA PHE A 14 0.00 4.92 -4.78
C PHE A 14 -1.11 4.00 -4.27
N TRP A 15 -1.94 4.48 -3.35
CA TRP A 15 -3.13 3.77 -2.88
C TRP A 15 -4.35 4.24 -3.64
N HIS A 16 -5.12 3.28 -4.17
CA HIS A 16 -6.42 3.51 -4.77
C HIS A 16 -7.51 3.24 -3.72
N ASP A 17 -7.95 4.30 -3.04
CA ASP A 17 -9.00 4.21 -2.03
C ASP A 17 -10.31 3.67 -2.66
N PRO A 18 -10.83 2.51 -2.19
CA PRO A 18 -12.07 1.94 -2.70
C PRO A 18 -13.30 2.80 -2.40
N ASP A 19 -13.24 3.76 -1.46
CA ASP A 19 -14.30 4.71 -1.12
C ASP A 19 -14.38 5.89 -2.12
N GLY A 20 -14.32 5.56 -3.41
CA GLY A 20 -14.45 6.53 -4.50
C GLY A 20 -13.25 7.48 -4.67
N GLY A 21 -12.07 7.11 -4.16
CA GLY A 21 -10.84 7.91 -4.29
C GLY A 21 -10.76 9.11 -3.35
N LEU A 22 -11.57 9.17 -2.30
CA LEU A 22 -11.52 10.32 -1.37
C LEU A 22 -10.17 10.46 -0.68
N SER A 23 -9.50 9.34 -0.42
CA SER A 23 -8.17 9.27 0.19
C SER A 23 -7.12 8.71 -0.77
N ASP A 24 -7.37 8.73 -2.09
CA ASP A 24 -6.35 8.31 -3.05
C ASP A 24 -5.10 9.17 -2.92
N GLY A 25 -3.94 8.55 -3.14
CA GLY A 25 -2.70 9.30 -3.08
C GLY A 25 -1.47 8.48 -2.82
N VAL A 26 -0.38 9.22 -2.60
CA VAL A 26 0.94 8.65 -2.35
C VAL A 26 1.15 8.46 -0.86
N TYR A 27 1.42 7.22 -0.47
CA TYR A 27 1.72 6.83 0.89
C TYR A 27 3.06 6.10 0.93
N GLN A 28 3.65 6.04 2.12
CA GLN A 28 4.81 5.23 2.42
C GLN A 28 4.37 3.92 3.07
N VAL A 29 4.90 2.81 2.61
CA VAL A 29 4.70 1.50 3.24
C VAL A 29 5.44 1.49 4.59
N VAL A 30 4.72 1.15 5.65
CA VAL A 30 5.22 1.08 7.02
C VAL A 30 5.53 -0.35 7.41
N ASP A 31 4.60 -1.27 7.15
CA ASP A 31 4.71 -2.68 7.54
C ASP A 31 4.20 -3.61 6.42
N VAL A 32 4.86 -4.76 6.27
CA VAL A 32 4.55 -5.77 5.25
C VAL A 32 4.67 -7.18 5.85
N PRO A 33 3.82 -8.13 5.45
CA PRO A 33 3.97 -9.53 5.84
C PRO A 33 5.20 -10.18 5.16
N GLU A 34 5.64 -11.34 5.67
CA GLU A 34 6.77 -12.09 5.08
C GLU A 34 6.50 -12.53 3.64
N GLU A 35 5.26 -12.94 3.34
CA GLU A 35 4.80 -13.32 2.01
C GLU A 35 3.65 -12.40 1.60
N ILE A 36 3.73 -11.81 0.40
CA ILE A 36 2.74 -10.86 -0.11
C ILE A 36 1.89 -11.54 -1.19
N GLU A 37 0.60 -11.64 -0.90
CA GLU A 37 -0.47 -12.08 -1.79
C GLU A 37 -1.46 -10.92 -2.03
N GLU A 38 -2.47 -11.11 -2.88
CA GLU A 38 -3.40 -10.04 -3.28
C GLU A 38 -4.23 -9.47 -2.12
N ASP A 39 -4.59 -10.32 -1.16
CA ASP A 39 -5.39 -10.03 0.03
C ASP A 39 -4.51 -9.77 1.27
N SER A 40 -3.20 -9.68 1.09
CA SER A 40 -2.29 -9.27 2.16
C SER A 40 -2.58 -7.86 2.63
N ILE A 41 -2.65 -7.69 3.95
CA ILE A 41 -2.84 -6.39 4.60
C ILE A 41 -1.49 -5.69 4.71
N ILE A 42 -1.42 -4.48 4.17
CA ILE A 42 -0.25 -3.62 4.15
C ILE A 42 -0.59 -2.37 4.97
N LEU A 43 0.29 -2.01 5.91
CA LEU A 43 0.17 -0.74 6.62
C LEU A 43 0.87 0.35 5.81
N ILE A 44 0.11 1.37 5.41
CA ILE A 44 0.61 2.55 4.72
C ILE A 44 0.40 3.81 5.56
N ALA A 45 1.31 4.77 5.45
CA ALA A 45 1.21 6.04 6.15
C ALA A 45 1.67 7.23 5.30
N SER A 46 1.06 8.36 5.59
CA SER A 46 1.46 9.69 5.16
C SER A 46 1.89 10.49 6.39
N ASP A 47 2.28 11.75 6.20
CA ASP A 47 2.62 12.64 7.32
C ASP A 47 1.43 12.93 8.26
N TYR A 48 0.19 12.65 7.83
CA TYR A 48 -1.03 13.05 8.55
C TYR A 48 -1.92 11.89 8.99
N SER A 49 -1.85 10.76 8.28
CA SER A 49 -2.76 9.60 8.47
C SER A 49 -2.08 8.29 8.09
N GLU A 50 -2.53 7.21 8.71
CA GLU A 50 -2.19 5.82 8.38
C GLU A 50 -3.45 5.01 8.03
N ALA A 51 -3.28 3.96 7.23
CA ALA A 51 -4.35 3.07 6.81
C ALA A 51 -3.82 1.64 6.57
N GLU A 52 -4.65 0.65 6.88
CA GLU A 52 -4.44 -0.76 6.50
C GLU A 52 -5.20 -1.02 5.20
N VAL A 53 -4.49 -1.49 4.17
CA VAL A 53 -5.02 -1.66 2.81
C VAL A 53 -4.61 -3.00 2.22
N PHE A 54 -5.31 -3.47 1.20
CA PHE A 54 -4.93 -4.68 0.48
C PHE A 54 -3.78 -4.40 -0.48
N ALA A 55 -2.88 -5.37 -0.67
CA ALA A 55 -1.80 -5.28 -1.65
C ALA A 55 -2.34 -5.02 -3.08
N ALA A 56 -3.50 -5.58 -3.41
CA ALA A 56 -4.17 -5.36 -4.70
C ALA A 56 -4.63 -3.90 -4.94
N GLU A 57 -4.77 -3.09 -3.88
CA GLU A 57 -5.17 -1.67 -3.97
C GLU A 57 -3.98 -0.73 -4.17
N LEU A 58 -2.76 -1.29 -4.19
CA LEU A 58 -1.52 -0.52 -4.32
C LEU A 58 -0.95 -0.61 -5.72
N SER A 59 -0.38 0.49 -6.18
CA SER A 59 0.36 0.56 -7.44
C SER A 59 1.76 1.13 -7.23
N PRO A 60 2.75 0.68 -8.03
CA PRO A 60 4.04 1.35 -8.08
C PRO A 60 3.89 2.79 -8.61
N LEU A 61 4.75 3.69 -8.16
CA LEU A 61 4.85 5.06 -8.67
C LEU A 61 5.59 5.14 -10.01
#